data_AF-A0A5B0R748-F1
#
_entry.id   AF-A0A5B0R748-F1
#
_cell.length_a   1.000
_cell.length_b   1.000
_cell.length_c   1.000
_cell.angle_alpha   90.00
_cell.angle_beta   90.00
_cell.angle_gamma   90.00
#
_symmetry.space_group_name_H-M   'P 1'
#
loop_
_entity.id
_entity.type
_entity.pdbx_description
1 polymer ?
#
loop_
_entity_poly.entity_id
_entity_poly.type
_entity_poly.pdbx_seq_one_letter_code
_entity_poly.pdbx_strand_id
1 'polypeptide(L)'
;MEWTESGITVWRFNRTEIPSDLAKGENPQPSKWTIPPVSHWDQEDCNSLSQGFSEHKIVFDITVCGDWAGAADVFNVNGLCSGSCSSVVKDPSVFRDAYWEVASVKLYQ
;
A
#
# COMPACT_ATOMS: atom_id res chain seq x y z
N MET A 1 -8.77 2.75 1.02
CA MET A 1 -9.06 1.41 1.54
C MET A 1 -10.38 1.51 2.27
N GLU A 2 -11.28 0.59 2.00
CA GLU A 2 -12.53 0.43 2.74
C GLU A 2 -12.45 -0.93 3.44
N TRP A 3 -12.83 -0.96 4.72
CA TRP A 3 -12.91 -2.17 5.50
C TRP A 3 -14.31 -2.25 6.11
N THR A 4 -15.08 -3.25 5.68
CA THR A 4 -16.42 -3.54 6.17
C THR A 4 -16.49 -4.99 6.66
N GLU A 5 -17.65 -5.42 7.12
CA GLU A 5 -17.90 -6.84 7.43
C GLU A 5 -17.79 -7.74 6.19
N SER A 6 -18.09 -7.22 5.00
CA SER A 6 -18.06 -8.00 3.76
C SER A 6 -16.66 -8.18 3.19
N GLY A 7 -15.68 -7.38 3.59
CA GLY A 7 -14.38 -7.42 2.94
C GLY A 7 -13.43 -6.28 3.28
N ILE A 8 -12.22 -6.39 2.76
CA ILE A 8 -11.27 -5.28 2.65
C ILE A 8 -11.05 -4.98 1.17
N THR A 9 -11.28 -3.74 0.77
CA THR A 9 -11.14 -3.29 -0.61
C THR A 9 -10.14 -2.16 -0.71
N VAL A 10 -9.23 -2.23 -1.70
CA VAL A 10 -8.20 -1.22 -1.93
C VAL A 10 -8.32 -0.68 -3.35
N TRP A 11 -8.30 0.65 -3.46
CA TRP A 11 -8.26 1.37 -4.73
C TRP A 11 -6.96 2.12 -4.86
N ARG A 12 -6.49 2.25 -6.10
CA ARG A 12 -5.41 3.15 -6.50
C ARG A 12 -5.92 4.03 -7.62
N PHE A 13 -5.86 5.35 -7.41
CA PHE A 13 -6.26 6.33 -8.40
C PHE A 13 -5.02 7.03 -8.95
N ASN A 14 -4.93 7.20 -10.27
CA ASN A 14 -4.00 8.17 -10.83
C ASN A 14 -4.41 9.58 -10.38
N ARG A 15 -3.46 10.52 -10.34
CA ARG A 15 -3.72 11.89 -9.86
C ARG A 15 -4.84 12.60 -10.62
N THR A 16 -5.04 12.26 -11.89
CA THR A 16 -6.08 12.81 -12.77
C THR A 16 -7.44 12.11 -12.65
N GLU A 17 -7.53 11.03 -11.88
CA GLU A 17 -8.72 10.16 -11.84
C GLU A 17 -9.26 9.97 -10.41
N ILE A 18 -8.86 10.84 -9.48
CA ILE A 18 -9.35 10.79 -8.10
C ILE A 18 -10.85 11.15 -8.10
N PRO A 19 -11.72 10.28 -7.53
CA PRO A 19 -13.14 10.58 -7.39
C PRO A 19 -13.38 11.92 -6.67
N SER A 20 -14.34 12.71 -7.15
CA SER A 20 -14.53 14.10 -6.68
C SER A 20 -14.93 14.22 -5.21
N ASP A 21 -15.68 13.24 -4.70
CA ASP A 21 -16.05 13.08 -3.29
C ASP A 21 -14.81 12.81 -2.43
N LEU A 22 -13.94 11.91 -2.89
CA LEU A 22 -12.67 11.60 -2.21
C LEU A 22 -11.69 12.79 -2.26
N ALA A 23 -11.60 13.49 -3.40
CA ALA A 23 -10.70 14.62 -3.59
C ALA A 23 -11.04 15.80 -2.67
N LYS A 24 -12.34 16.08 -2.46
CA LYS A 24 -12.81 17.07 -1.48
C LYS A 24 -12.62 16.57 -0.04
N GLY A 25 -12.64 15.25 0.15
CA GLY A 25 -12.61 14.60 1.46
C GLY A 25 -13.92 14.81 2.22
N GLU A 26 -15.02 14.87 1.49
CA GLU A 26 -16.37 15.04 2.01
C GLU A 26 -17.14 13.75 1.74
N ASN A 27 -17.43 12.97 2.79
CA ASN A 27 -18.26 11.76 2.74
C ASN A 27 -18.00 10.85 1.52
N PRO A 28 -16.83 10.21 1.42
CA PRO A 28 -16.51 9.34 0.28
C PRO A 28 -17.56 8.23 0.10
N GLN A 29 -17.89 7.89 -1.14
CA GLN A 29 -18.89 6.90 -1.51
C GLN A 29 -18.29 5.86 -2.46
N PRO A 30 -17.57 4.84 -1.93
CA PRO A 30 -16.86 3.85 -2.75
C PRO A 30 -17.73 3.14 -3.79
N SER A 31 -19.00 2.89 -3.49
CA SER A 31 -19.97 2.26 -4.39
C SER A 31 -20.27 3.06 -5.67
N LYS A 32 -19.92 4.36 -5.72
CA LYS A 32 -20.09 5.23 -6.89
C LYS A 32 -18.82 5.37 -7.72
N TRP A 33 -17.70 4.82 -7.27
CA TRP A 33 -16.43 4.94 -7.98
C TRP A 33 -16.42 4.03 -9.20
N THR A 34 -16.05 4.58 -10.34
CA THR A 34 -16.00 3.85 -11.63
C THR A 34 -14.68 3.13 -11.84
N ILE A 35 -13.63 3.52 -11.12
CA ILE A 35 -12.33 2.85 -11.16
C ILE A 35 -12.42 1.56 -10.34
N PRO A 36 -12.11 0.40 -10.95
CA PRO A 36 -12.13 -0.87 -10.24
C PRO A 36 -11.09 -0.87 -9.12
N PRO A 37 -11.37 -1.57 -8.01
CA PRO A 37 -10.36 -1.78 -6.99
C PRO A 37 -9.20 -2.60 -7.55
N VAL A 38 -8.00 -2.34 -7.03
CA VAL A 38 -6.82 -3.14 -7.37
C VAL A 38 -6.80 -4.48 -6.63
N SER A 39 -7.55 -4.57 -5.53
CA SER A 39 -7.76 -5.80 -4.78
C SER A 39 -9.03 -5.74 -3.94
N HIS A 40 -9.64 -6.92 -3.78
CA HIS A 40 -10.74 -7.15 -2.87
C HIS A 40 -10.50 -8.50 -2.18
N TRP A 41 -10.52 -8.50 -0.85
CA TRP A 41 -10.49 -9.71 -0.03
C TRP A 41 -11.87 -9.88 0.58
N ASP A 42 -12.61 -10.86 0.07
CA ASP A 42 -13.96 -11.18 0.53
C ASP A 42 -13.90 -11.94 1.86
N GLN A 43 -14.90 -11.73 2.72
CA GLN A 43 -15.07 -12.48 3.96
C GLN A 43 -15.32 -13.97 3.73
N GLU A 44 -15.85 -14.39 2.59
CA GLU A 44 -16.10 -15.81 2.28
C GLU A 44 -14.78 -16.58 2.05
N ASP A 45 -13.75 -15.88 1.53
CA ASP A 45 -12.42 -16.44 1.28
C ASP A 45 -11.53 -16.47 2.54
N CYS A 46 -11.94 -15.80 3.62
CA CYS A 46 -11.21 -15.68 4.87
C CYS A 46 -12.15 -15.96 6.05
N ASN A 47 -12.06 -17.13 6.69
CA ASN A 47 -12.82 -17.53 7.89
C ASN A 47 -13.08 -16.36 8.85
N SER A 48 -14.18 -15.63 8.64
CA SER A 48 -14.54 -14.33 9.21
C SER A 48 -13.40 -13.32 9.42
N LEU A 49 -13.43 -12.19 8.70
CA LEU A 49 -12.54 -11.04 8.96
C LEU A 49 -12.51 -10.63 10.44
N SER A 50 -13.64 -10.72 11.14
CA SER A 50 -13.75 -10.38 12.57
C SER A 50 -12.90 -11.25 13.51
N GLN A 51 -12.47 -12.43 13.07
CA GLN A 51 -11.61 -13.32 13.86
C GLN A 51 -10.13 -13.05 13.65
N GLY A 52 -9.74 -12.58 12.46
CA GLY A 52 -8.34 -12.32 12.10
C GLY A 52 -7.92 -10.86 12.24
N PHE A 53 -8.87 -9.93 12.24
CA PHE A 53 -8.61 -8.49 12.22
C PHE A 53 -9.17 -7.80 13.47
N SER A 54 -8.41 -6.82 13.96
CA SER A 54 -8.78 -5.99 15.12
C SER A 54 -8.40 -4.54 14.84
N GLU A 55 -8.54 -3.65 15.82
CA GLU A 55 -8.19 -2.24 15.65
C GLU A 55 -6.74 -2.06 15.16
N HIS A 56 -6.58 -1.60 13.93
CA HIS A 56 -5.28 -1.40 13.30
C HIS A 56 -4.71 -0.02 13.59
N LYS A 57 -3.38 0.07 13.54
CA LYS A 57 -2.64 1.33 13.49
C LYS A 57 -2.15 1.58 12.07
N ILE A 58 -2.23 2.83 11.62
CA ILE A 58 -1.61 3.23 10.36
C ILE A 58 -0.11 3.39 10.60
N VAL A 59 0.69 2.75 9.75
CA VAL A 59 2.17 2.78 9.82
C VAL A 59 2.71 3.25 8.47
N PHE A 60 3.69 4.15 8.52
CA PHE A 60 4.54 4.50 7.38
C PHE A 60 5.97 4.12 7.75
N ASP A 61 6.63 3.36 6.88
CA ASP A 61 8.05 3.06 7.01
C ASP A 61 8.75 3.09 5.65
N ILE A 62 10.07 3.16 5.70
CA ILE A 62 10.96 2.81 4.60
C ILE A 62 12.05 1.95 5.25
N THR A 63 11.96 0.64 5.05
CA THR A 63 13.02 -0.30 5.44
C THR A 63 13.86 -0.70 4.22
N VAL A 64 15.07 -1.23 4.47
CA VAL A 64 16.01 -1.64 3.42
C VAL A 64 16.46 -3.07 3.63
N CYS A 65 16.61 -3.80 2.52
CA CYS A 65 16.97 -5.22 2.52
C CYS A 65 15.98 -6.07 3.33
N GLY A 66 16.39 -6.57 4.49
CA GLY A 66 15.60 -7.45 5.34
C GLY A 66 15.21 -8.76 4.66
N ASP A 67 14.19 -9.39 5.23
CA ASP A 67 13.75 -10.74 4.84
C ASP A 67 13.24 -10.80 3.40
N TRP A 68 12.63 -9.72 2.91
CA TRP A 68 12.06 -9.66 1.56
C TRP A 68 13.02 -9.02 0.55
N ALA A 69 13.23 -7.69 0.62
CA ALA A 69 14.01 -6.98 -0.40
C ALA A 69 15.51 -7.35 -0.38
N GLY A 70 16.01 -7.96 0.70
CA GLY A 70 17.37 -8.44 0.83
C GLY A 70 17.59 -9.86 0.31
N ALA A 71 16.52 -10.63 0.07
CA ALA A 71 16.61 -11.97 -0.49
C ALA A 71 17.21 -11.91 -1.91
N ALA A 72 18.18 -12.77 -2.21
CA ALA A 72 19.00 -12.64 -3.41
C ALA A 72 18.21 -12.82 -4.71
N ASP A 73 17.16 -13.64 -4.69
CA ASP A 73 16.23 -13.88 -5.81
C ASP A 73 15.29 -12.69 -6.07
N VAL A 74 14.98 -11.91 -5.03
CA VAL A 74 14.20 -10.66 -5.14
C VAL A 74 15.10 -9.48 -5.51
N PHE A 75 16.23 -9.31 -4.81
CA PHE A 75 17.14 -8.19 -5.03
C PHE A 75 17.75 -8.22 -6.43
N ASN A 76 18.21 -9.38 -6.90
CA ASN A 76 18.84 -9.51 -8.21
C ASN A 76 17.83 -9.77 -9.34
N VAL A 77 16.52 -9.67 -9.06
CA VAL A 77 15.48 -9.92 -10.06
C VAL A 77 15.69 -9.00 -11.27
N ASN A 78 15.59 -9.57 -12.46
CA ASN A 78 15.76 -8.84 -13.73
C ASN A 78 17.14 -8.19 -13.93
N GLY A 79 18.13 -8.45 -13.08
CA GLY A 79 19.50 -7.96 -13.21
C GLY A 79 19.66 -6.43 -13.01
N LEU A 80 18.65 -5.75 -12.47
CA LEU A 80 18.68 -4.29 -12.25
C LEU A 80 19.55 -3.89 -11.06
N CYS A 81 19.58 -4.72 -10.01
CA CYS A 81 20.52 -4.61 -8.91
C CYS A 81 21.51 -5.78 -8.99
N SER A 82 22.76 -5.54 -8.63
CA SER A 82 23.82 -6.55 -8.65
C SER A 82 24.54 -6.62 -7.31
N GLY A 83 25.10 -7.79 -7.00
CA GLY A 83 25.77 -8.05 -5.73
C GLY A 83 24.80 -8.37 -4.61
N SER A 84 25.07 -7.88 -3.39
CA SER A 84 24.17 -8.04 -2.25
C SER A 84 23.52 -6.72 -1.89
N CYS A 85 22.26 -6.76 -1.44
CA CYS A 85 21.57 -5.58 -0.93
C CYS A 85 22.41 -4.84 0.12
N SER A 86 23.03 -5.58 1.05
CA SER A 86 23.91 -5.04 2.10
C SER A 86 25.16 -4.30 1.58
N SER A 87 25.62 -4.59 0.36
CA SER A 87 26.71 -3.84 -0.27
C SER A 87 26.22 -2.54 -0.91
N VAL A 88 25.06 -2.57 -1.57
CA VAL A 88 24.50 -1.44 -2.31
C VAL A 88 24.01 -0.35 -1.37
N VAL A 89 23.32 -0.72 -0.29
CA VAL A 89 22.76 0.24 0.69
C VAL A 89 23.81 1.01 1.49
N LYS A 90 25.10 0.68 1.34
CA LYS A 90 26.20 1.46 1.96
C LYS A 90 26.44 2.79 1.25
N ASP A 91 26.05 2.90 -0.02
CA ASP A 91 26.12 4.16 -0.76
C ASP A 91 24.88 5.00 -0.44
N PRO A 92 25.00 6.12 0.28
CA PRO A 92 23.85 6.95 0.63
C PRO A 92 23.20 7.62 -0.59
N SER A 93 23.90 7.74 -1.71
CA SER A 93 23.39 8.40 -2.91
C SER A 93 22.21 7.66 -3.55
N VAL A 94 22.07 6.35 -3.29
CA VAL A 94 20.97 5.52 -3.80
C VAL A 94 19.61 5.86 -3.16
N PHE A 95 19.60 6.63 -2.07
CA PHE A 95 18.38 6.98 -1.32
C PHE A 95 17.87 8.39 -1.61
N ARG A 96 18.40 9.11 -2.60
CA ARG A 96 18.01 10.50 -2.89
C ARG A 96 16.48 10.68 -3.00
N ASP A 97 15.81 9.71 -3.62
CA ASP A 97 14.38 9.76 -3.91
C ASP A 97 13.57 8.80 -3.01
N ALA A 98 14.17 8.27 -1.93
CA ALA A 98 13.54 7.32 -1.01
C ALA A 98 12.85 8.03 0.16
N TYR A 99 11.77 8.75 -0.13
CA TYR A 99 10.95 9.45 0.88
C TYR A 99 9.46 9.41 0.53
N TRP A 100 8.62 9.67 1.53
CA TRP A 100 7.18 9.92 1.34
C TRP A 100 6.90 11.42 1.31
N GLU A 101 6.15 11.87 0.31
CA GLU A 101 5.49 13.19 0.34
C GLU A 101 3.99 12.98 0.49
N VAL A 102 3.48 13.20 1.72
CA VAL A 102 2.08 12.90 2.08
C VAL A 102 1.29 14.18 2.19
N ALA A 103 0.37 14.42 1.25
CA ALA A 103 -0.53 15.57 1.29
C ALA A 103 -1.58 15.46 2.40
N SER A 104 -2.15 14.28 2.63
CA SER A 104 -3.11 14.05 3.71
C SER A 104 -3.35 12.56 3.96
N VAL A 105 -3.67 12.23 5.22
CA VAL A 105 -4.30 10.97 5.61
C VAL A 105 -5.63 11.31 6.27
N LYS A 106 -6.74 10.77 5.76
CA LYS A 106 -8.10 11.00 6.27
C LYS A 106 -8.74 9.65 6.57
N LEU A 107 -9.36 9.53 7.74
CA LEU A 107 -10.12 8.35 8.15
C LEU A 107 -11.61 8.72 8.20
N TYR A 108 -12.45 7.77 7.81
CA TYR A 108 -13.91 7.90 7.78
C TYR A 108 -14.51 6.67 8.47
N GLN A 109 -15.68 6.84 9.08
CA GLN A 109 -16.48 5.79 9.72
C GLN A 109 -17.95 6.02 9.39
#